data_AF-A0A9C9JZW2-F1
#
_entry.id   AF-A0A9C9JZW2-F1
#
_cell.length_a   1.000
_cell.length_b   1.000
_cell.length_c   1.000
_cell.angle_alpha   90.00
_cell.angle_beta   90.00
_cell.angle_gamma   90.00
#
_symmetry.space_group_name_H-M   'P 1'
#
loop_
_entity.id
_entity.type
_entity.pdbx_description
1 polymer ?
#
loop_
_entity_poly.entity_id
_entity_poly.type
_entity_poly.pdbx_seq_one_letter_code
_entity_poly.pdbx_strand_id
1 'polypeptide(L)'
;MRMLILSGKGPLKKQIGTCSRFEKSIDGFIKARKEYKIKFLYYDRPNPFRVKKTRKNASLIRKFILKVEKKWGEIDFLLLIGGDEVIPFFRLDNPCDDGDEKVLSDNPYASRDDDFLIPERVCARIPDNSSEDFIIRQLRKQLHRMVEKKSFGISTRVWKKASEEVYRHIGKIKDLKTSPPVKSDSFKKIWLRNRAFLYFNLHGSKDSSNWYGQGNLRYPIALSPRNIEDCSGVVAAECCYGAYIIKKSHKDAPALKFLNERKIYGFCGSTTIAYGPAEPPSSEADLLVKYFFQYVKQGLTIGESFKNAKLDFARKALRRHGFLDDDDQKTLLQFVLYGDPTLRLHIKTKRRKSKV
;
A
#
# COMPACT_ATOMS: atom_id res chain seq x y z
N MET A 1 -17.24 9.17 10.00
CA MET A 1 -16.63 9.08 8.66
C MET A 1 -17.42 8.12 7.78
N ARG A 2 -17.61 8.42 6.50
CA ARG A 2 -18.26 7.55 5.51
C ARG A 2 -17.22 6.70 4.78
N MET A 3 -17.49 5.42 4.62
CA MET A 3 -16.63 4.49 3.89
C MET A 3 -17.41 3.81 2.77
N LEU A 4 -16.95 3.95 1.53
CA LEU A 4 -17.44 3.19 0.40
C LEU A 4 -16.53 1.99 0.16
N ILE A 5 -17.10 0.79 0.23
CA ILE A 5 -16.47 -0.43 -0.29
C ILE A 5 -17.02 -0.64 -1.70
N LEU A 6 -16.13 -0.78 -2.68
CA LEU A 6 -16.50 -0.91 -4.09
C LEU A 6 -15.87 -2.15 -4.73
N SER A 7 -16.65 -2.86 -5.54
CA SER A 7 -16.17 -3.93 -6.42
C SER A 7 -16.98 -3.97 -7.73
N GLY A 8 -16.66 -4.90 -8.64
CA GLY A 8 -17.48 -5.22 -9.82
C GLY A 8 -17.91 -6.68 -9.77
N LYS A 9 -19.22 -6.96 -9.68
CA LYS A 9 -19.74 -8.32 -9.41
C LYS A 9 -19.40 -9.30 -10.53
N GLY A 10 -19.62 -8.89 -11.78
CA GLY A 10 -19.32 -9.73 -12.96
C GLY A 10 -17.82 -10.03 -13.07
N PRO A 11 -16.96 -9.00 -13.15
CA PRO A 11 -15.52 -9.19 -13.21
C PRO A 11 -14.93 -9.94 -12.01
N LEU A 12 -15.39 -9.66 -10.79
CA LEU A 12 -14.94 -10.38 -9.60
C LEU A 12 -15.32 -11.87 -9.69
N LYS A 13 -16.57 -12.19 -10.06
CA LYS A 13 -17.01 -13.58 -10.25
C LYS A 13 -16.13 -14.33 -11.28
N LYS A 14 -15.63 -13.65 -12.32
CA LYS A 14 -14.68 -14.25 -13.28
C LYS A 14 -13.32 -14.58 -12.64
N GLN A 15 -12.87 -13.81 -11.66
CA GLN A 15 -11.59 -14.03 -10.97
C GLN A 15 -11.67 -15.08 -9.87
N ILE A 16 -12.79 -15.17 -9.15
CA ILE A 16 -12.92 -15.99 -7.92
C ILE A 16 -14.03 -17.04 -7.96
N GLY A 17 -14.76 -17.16 -9.07
CA GLY A 17 -15.82 -18.15 -9.30
C GLY A 17 -17.16 -17.83 -8.64
N THR A 18 -17.17 -17.58 -7.33
CA THR A 18 -18.36 -17.20 -6.54
C THR A 18 -18.09 -16.00 -5.65
N CYS A 19 -19.15 -15.30 -5.25
CA CYS A 19 -19.06 -14.14 -4.36
C CYS A 19 -19.85 -14.31 -3.06
N SER A 20 -20.47 -15.47 -2.82
CA SER A 20 -21.40 -15.64 -1.70
C SER A 20 -20.72 -15.62 -0.33
N ARG A 21 -19.53 -16.20 -0.18
CA ARG A 21 -18.77 -16.18 1.07
C ARG A 21 -18.10 -14.83 1.26
N PHE A 22 -17.64 -14.23 0.17
CA PHE A 22 -17.15 -12.86 0.13
C PHE A 22 -18.20 -11.86 0.64
N GLU A 23 -19.43 -11.88 0.10
CA GLU A 23 -20.53 -10.98 0.50
C GLU A 23 -20.85 -11.14 2.00
N LYS A 24 -20.92 -12.38 2.51
CA LYS A 24 -21.05 -12.65 3.95
C LYS A 24 -19.89 -12.09 4.78
N SER A 25 -18.66 -12.14 4.26
CA SER A 25 -17.49 -11.58 4.93
C SER A 25 -17.51 -10.04 4.94
N ILE A 26 -18.10 -9.41 3.93
CA ILE A 26 -18.33 -7.95 3.91
C ILE A 26 -19.33 -7.55 4.98
N ASP A 27 -20.41 -8.30 5.17
CA ASP A 27 -21.37 -8.03 6.26
C ASP A 27 -20.68 -8.09 7.63
N GLY A 28 -19.81 -9.09 7.82
CA GLY A 28 -18.98 -9.20 9.02
C GLY A 28 -18.02 -8.02 9.20
N PHE A 29 -17.38 -7.57 8.12
CA PHE A 29 -16.52 -6.39 8.11
C PHE A 29 -17.32 -5.13 8.52
N ILE A 30 -18.48 -4.90 7.91
CA ILE A 30 -19.33 -3.74 8.22
C ILE A 30 -19.75 -3.74 9.68
N LYS A 31 -20.20 -4.88 10.21
CA LYS A 31 -20.61 -5.02 11.62
C LYS A 31 -19.46 -4.76 12.61
N ALA A 32 -18.23 -5.05 12.22
CA ALA A 32 -17.03 -4.87 13.05
C ALA A 32 -16.45 -3.45 13.04
N ARG A 33 -17.00 -2.52 12.24
CA ARG A 33 -16.53 -1.13 12.10
C ARG A 33 -17.66 -0.12 12.37
N LYS A 34 -18.21 -0.16 13.59
CA LYS A 34 -19.39 0.64 13.97
C LYS A 34 -19.14 2.15 13.94
N GLU A 35 -17.88 2.56 14.01
CA GLU A 35 -17.43 3.96 13.93
C GLU A 35 -17.49 4.55 12.51
N TYR A 36 -17.65 3.70 11.48
CA TYR A 36 -17.81 4.13 10.10
C TYR A 36 -19.24 3.92 9.61
N LYS A 37 -19.76 4.88 8.85
CA LYS A 37 -20.97 4.68 8.05
C LYS A 37 -20.54 3.98 6.76
N ILE A 38 -20.64 2.65 6.70
CA ILE A 38 -20.14 1.86 5.56
C ILE A 38 -21.27 1.51 4.58
N LYS A 39 -20.98 1.64 3.28
CA LYS A 39 -21.80 1.07 2.20
C LYS A 39 -20.93 0.21 1.30
N PHE A 40 -21.41 -0.98 0.98
CA PHE A 40 -20.81 -1.84 -0.03
C PHE A 40 -21.65 -1.79 -1.30
N LEU A 41 -21.01 -1.46 -2.43
CA LEU A 41 -21.65 -1.38 -3.73
C LEU A 41 -20.86 -2.16 -4.76
N TYR A 42 -21.58 -2.70 -5.74
CA TYR A 42 -20.99 -3.08 -7.01
C TYR A 42 -21.25 -2.00 -8.05
N TYR A 43 -20.22 -1.57 -8.79
CA TYR A 43 -20.38 -0.54 -9.82
C TYR A 43 -21.23 -1.02 -11.01
N ASP A 44 -21.36 -2.33 -11.20
CA ASP A 44 -22.07 -2.99 -12.30
C ASP A 44 -23.47 -3.53 -11.90
N ARG A 45 -23.98 -3.17 -10.71
CA ARG A 45 -25.30 -3.58 -10.20
C ARG A 45 -26.18 -2.40 -9.78
N PRO A 46 -27.50 -2.60 -9.68
CA PRO A 46 -28.39 -1.65 -9.02
C PRO A 46 -27.91 -1.34 -7.60
N ASN A 47 -28.11 -0.11 -7.14
CA ASN A 47 -27.64 0.38 -5.84
C ASN A 47 -28.69 1.31 -5.20
N PRO A 48 -28.68 1.44 -3.86
CA PRO A 48 -29.66 2.25 -3.12
C PRO A 48 -29.66 3.74 -3.50
N PHE A 49 -28.57 4.25 -4.09
CA PHE A 49 -28.46 5.65 -4.51
C PHE A 49 -29.02 5.90 -5.92
N ARG A 50 -29.52 4.87 -6.62
CA ARG A 50 -30.02 4.95 -8.00
C ARG A 50 -28.98 5.57 -8.96
N VAL A 51 -27.69 5.34 -8.71
CA VAL A 51 -26.62 5.73 -9.65
C VAL A 51 -26.58 4.70 -10.77
N LYS A 52 -26.57 5.13 -12.04
CA LYS A 52 -26.52 4.20 -13.19
C LYS A 52 -25.30 3.29 -13.09
N LYS A 53 -25.52 1.98 -13.22
CA LYS A 53 -24.45 0.97 -13.31
C LYS A 53 -23.49 1.30 -14.46
N THR A 54 -22.23 0.92 -14.30
CA THR A 54 -21.18 1.16 -15.28
C THR A 54 -20.43 -0.13 -15.65
N ARG A 55 -19.57 -0.05 -16.66
CA ARG A 55 -18.70 -1.13 -17.12
C ARG A 55 -17.31 -1.04 -16.51
N LYS A 56 -16.53 -2.12 -16.61
CA LYS A 56 -15.13 -2.18 -16.17
C LYS A 56 -14.27 -1.20 -16.98
N ASN A 57 -14.12 0.02 -16.48
CA ASN A 57 -13.27 1.08 -17.04
C ASN A 57 -12.99 2.10 -15.93
N ALA A 58 -11.72 2.48 -15.75
CA ALA A 58 -11.30 3.28 -14.60
C ALA A 58 -12.01 4.63 -14.52
N SER A 59 -12.05 5.40 -15.62
CA SER A 59 -12.70 6.71 -15.67
C SER A 59 -14.20 6.62 -15.43
N LEU A 60 -14.86 5.58 -15.93
CA LEU A 60 -16.30 5.40 -15.69
C LEU A 60 -16.60 4.94 -14.25
N ILE A 61 -15.74 4.13 -13.64
CA ILE A 61 -15.84 3.72 -12.23
C ILE A 61 -15.61 4.94 -11.32
N ARG A 62 -14.64 5.80 -11.62
CA ARG A 62 -14.43 7.07 -10.91
C ARG A 62 -15.69 7.96 -10.98
N LYS A 63 -16.25 8.14 -12.18
CA LYS A 63 -17.53 8.87 -12.36
C LYS A 63 -18.68 8.26 -11.56
N PHE A 64 -18.72 6.93 -11.40
CA PHE A 64 -19.70 6.26 -10.54
C PHE A 64 -19.48 6.63 -9.06
N ILE A 65 -18.25 6.58 -8.56
CA ILE A 65 -17.90 6.97 -7.17
C ILE A 65 -18.31 8.41 -6.88
N LEU A 66 -17.97 9.35 -7.76
CA LEU A 66 -18.33 10.77 -7.60
C LEU A 66 -19.86 10.98 -7.57
N LYS A 67 -20.62 10.24 -8.39
CA LYS A 67 -22.10 10.29 -8.37
C LYS A 67 -22.68 9.70 -7.08
N VAL A 68 -22.07 8.66 -6.53
CA VAL A 68 -22.47 8.11 -5.23
C VAL A 68 -22.20 9.13 -4.13
N GLU A 69 -21.03 9.76 -4.13
CA GLU A 69 -20.65 10.80 -3.17
C GLU A 69 -21.62 11.98 -3.21
N LYS A 70 -21.99 12.48 -4.40
CA LYS A 70 -22.98 13.56 -4.54
C LYS A 70 -24.34 13.24 -3.89
N LYS A 71 -24.72 11.97 -3.81
CA LYS A 71 -26.01 11.54 -3.24
C LYS A 71 -25.93 11.12 -1.77
N TRP A 72 -24.80 10.58 -1.35
CA TRP A 72 -24.63 10.03 0.00
C TRP A 72 -23.93 11.01 0.97
N GLY A 73 -23.23 12.00 0.41
CA GLY A 73 -22.31 12.88 1.08
C GLY A 73 -20.87 12.42 0.96
N GLU A 74 -19.96 13.28 1.41
CA GLU A 74 -18.51 13.09 1.30
C GLU A 74 -18.05 11.73 1.85
N ILE A 75 -17.32 10.99 1.02
CA ILE A 75 -16.73 9.68 1.31
C ILE A 75 -15.29 9.90 1.79
N ASP A 76 -15.04 9.62 3.07
CA ASP A 76 -13.72 9.79 3.69
C ASP A 76 -12.76 8.62 3.35
N PHE A 77 -13.32 7.41 3.19
CA PHE A 77 -12.58 6.18 2.91
C PHE A 77 -13.17 5.44 1.70
N LEU A 78 -12.30 5.07 0.77
CA LEU A 78 -12.61 4.23 -0.37
C LEU A 78 -11.79 2.94 -0.29
N LEU A 79 -12.47 1.81 -0.21
CA LEU A 79 -11.84 0.49 -0.27
C LEU A 79 -12.25 -0.21 -1.56
N LEU A 80 -11.28 -0.39 -2.45
CA LEU A 80 -11.44 -1.13 -3.70
C LEU A 80 -11.22 -2.62 -3.44
N ILE A 81 -12.13 -3.48 -3.87
CA ILE A 81 -11.96 -4.94 -3.75
C ILE A 81 -11.86 -5.58 -5.13
N GLY A 82 -10.72 -6.22 -5.35
CA GLY A 82 -10.31 -6.80 -6.62
C GLY A 82 -9.02 -6.17 -7.14
N GLY A 83 -8.28 -6.93 -7.93
CA GLY A 83 -7.14 -6.47 -8.70
C GLY A 83 -7.59 -5.72 -9.95
N ASP A 84 -6.66 -5.58 -10.87
CA ASP A 84 -6.82 -4.78 -12.08
C ASP A 84 -7.92 -5.30 -13.03
N GLU A 85 -8.11 -6.62 -13.07
CA GLU A 85 -9.15 -7.25 -13.88
C GLU A 85 -10.57 -7.04 -13.34
N VAL A 86 -10.72 -6.49 -12.13
CA VAL A 86 -12.00 -6.20 -11.48
C VAL A 86 -12.25 -4.70 -11.39
N ILE A 87 -11.29 -3.96 -10.84
CA ILE A 87 -11.27 -2.49 -10.81
C ILE A 87 -9.92 -2.07 -11.40
N PRO A 88 -9.87 -1.65 -12.67
CA PRO A 88 -8.61 -1.28 -13.30
C PRO A 88 -7.95 -0.13 -12.56
N PHE A 89 -6.63 -0.18 -12.39
CA PHE A 89 -5.86 1.03 -12.11
C PHE A 89 -6.12 2.09 -13.20
N PHE A 90 -5.90 3.36 -12.92
CA PHE A 90 -5.70 4.31 -14.01
C PHE A 90 -4.36 4.03 -14.69
N ARG A 91 -4.29 4.26 -16.00
CA ARG A 91 -3.04 4.24 -16.77
C ARG A 91 -2.78 5.70 -17.13
N LEU A 92 -2.03 6.39 -16.28
CA LEU A 92 -1.71 7.81 -16.45
C LEU A 92 -0.43 7.95 -17.26
N ASP A 93 -0.26 9.07 -17.94
CA ASP A 93 1.01 9.40 -18.58
C ASP A 93 2.11 9.45 -17.52
N ASN A 94 3.27 8.89 -17.86
CA ASN A 94 4.44 8.94 -17.00
C ASN A 94 5.11 10.31 -17.16
N PRO A 95 5.26 11.11 -16.09
CA PRO A 95 5.93 12.40 -16.20
C PRO A 95 7.46 12.26 -16.35
N CYS A 96 8.06 11.14 -15.90
CA CYS A 96 9.50 10.92 -15.99
C CYS A 96 9.90 10.28 -17.34
N ASP A 97 11.07 10.64 -17.85
CA ASP A 97 11.73 9.97 -18.98
C ASP A 97 12.44 8.70 -18.50
N ASP A 98 11.70 7.59 -18.42
CA ASP A 98 12.24 6.29 -18.02
C ASP A 98 11.55 5.10 -18.71
N GLY A 99 11.84 3.88 -18.24
CA GLY A 99 11.35 2.64 -18.85
C GLY A 99 9.85 2.38 -18.71
N ASP A 100 9.06 3.25 -18.05
CA ASP A 100 7.61 3.12 -17.95
C ASP A 100 6.87 4.04 -18.92
N GLU A 101 6.00 3.49 -19.75
CA GLU A 101 5.12 4.31 -20.60
C GLU A 101 3.96 4.93 -19.83
N LYS A 102 3.46 4.22 -18.81
CA LYS A 102 2.27 4.59 -18.04
C LYS A 102 2.44 4.30 -16.56
N VAL A 103 1.90 5.18 -15.72
CA VAL A 103 1.79 4.97 -14.28
C VAL A 103 0.48 4.29 -13.94
N LEU A 104 0.55 3.14 -13.26
CA LEU A 104 -0.63 2.43 -12.76
C LEU A 104 -1.05 3.01 -11.42
N SER A 105 -2.16 3.75 -11.38
CA SER A 105 -2.52 4.55 -10.20
C SER A 105 -3.92 4.28 -9.66
N ASP A 106 -4.03 4.27 -8.34
CA ASP A 106 -5.32 4.40 -7.63
C ASP A 106 -5.60 5.85 -7.20
N ASN A 107 -4.65 6.78 -7.36
CA ASN A 107 -4.78 8.16 -6.90
C ASN A 107 -5.97 8.92 -7.54
N PRO A 108 -6.34 8.70 -8.81
CA PRO A 108 -7.55 9.31 -9.37
C PRO A 108 -8.85 8.85 -8.69
N TYR A 109 -8.88 7.65 -8.09
CA TYR A 109 -10.03 7.23 -7.28
C TYR A 109 -10.05 7.91 -5.90
N ALA A 110 -8.88 8.32 -5.40
CA ALA A 110 -8.75 9.09 -4.18
C ALA A 110 -9.11 10.59 -4.39
N SER A 111 -8.92 11.08 -5.61
CA SER A 111 -9.01 12.51 -5.96
C SER A 111 -10.43 12.93 -6.38
N ARG A 112 -10.91 14.10 -5.94
CA ARG A 112 -12.24 14.64 -6.29
C ARG A 112 -12.23 15.51 -7.52
N ASP A 113 -11.18 16.31 -7.68
CA ASP A 113 -10.97 17.12 -8.87
C ASP A 113 -10.26 16.32 -9.98
N ASP A 114 -9.90 16.98 -11.07
CA ASP A 114 -9.19 16.35 -12.18
C ASP A 114 -7.66 16.43 -12.03
N ASP A 115 -7.16 17.02 -10.93
CA ASP A 115 -5.77 16.91 -10.51
C ASP A 115 -5.59 15.66 -9.64
N PHE A 116 -5.03 14.63 -10.26
CA PHE A 116 -4.91 13.34 -9.59
C PHE A 116 -3.71 13.25 -8.65
N LEU A 117 -2.95 14.32 -8.39
CA LEU A 117 -1.76 14.27 -7.54
C LEU A 117 -2.10 14.24 -6.05
N ILE A 118 -3.08 15.04 -5.63
CA ILE A 118 -3.38 15.29 -4.22
C ILE A 118 -4.67 14.59 -3.78
N PRO A 119 -4.59 13.51 -2.99
CA PRO A 119 -5.79 12.78 -2.58
C PRO A 119 -6.54 13.50 -1.44
N GLU A 120 -7.85 13.72 -1.60
CA GLU A 120 -8.70 14.30 -0.54
C GLU A 120 -9.35 13.21 0.34
N ARG A 121 -9.52 11.99 -0.20
CA ARG A 121 -10.02 10.82 0.56
C ARG A 121 -8.95 9.73 0.69
N VAL A 122 -9.11 8.87 1.69
CA VAL A 122 -8.30 7.65 1.80
C VAL A 122 -8.70 6.68 0.69
N CYS A 123 -7.74 6.15 -0.07
CA CYS A 123 -7.97 5.07 -1.02
C CYS A 123 -7.02 3.91 -0.75
N ALA A 124 -7.57 2.71 -0.62
CA ALA A 124 -6.82 1.47 -0.48
C ALA A 124 -7.48 0.35 -1.29
N ARG A 125 -6.71 -0.70 -1.58
CA ARG A 125 -7.17 -1.84 -2.38
C ARG A 125 -6.91 -3.17 -1.68
N ILE A 126 -7.89 -4.07 -1.68
CA ILE A 126 -7.68 -5.49 -1.39
C ILE A 126 -7.66 -6.23 -2.74
N PRO A 127 -6.48 -6.62 -3.26
CA PRO A 127 -6.41 -7.40 -4.50
C PRO A 127 -7.04 -8.79 -4.30
N ASP A 128 -7.57 -9.38 -5.37
CA ASP A 128 -8.23 -10.69 -5.28
C ASP A 128 -7.26 -11.88 -5.28
N ASN A 129 -6.08 -11.74 -5.91
CA ASN A 129 -5.12 -12.85 -6.09
C ASN A 129 -5.82 -14.13 -6.64
N SER A 130 -6.83 -13.93 -7.50
CA SER A 130 -7.71 -14.96 -8.07
C SER A 130 -8.26 -15.94 -7.03
N SER A 131 -8.53 -15.46 -5.80
CA SER A 131 -8.93 -16.30 -4.67
C SER A 131 -9.92 -15.60 -3.74
N GLU A 132 -11.14 -16.14 -3.64
CA GLU A 132 -12.14 -15.66 -2.67
C GLU A 132 -11.59 -15.73 -1.23
N ASP A 133 -10.88 -16.82 -0.90
CA ASP A 133 -10.30 -17.01 0.42
C ASP A 133 -9.23 -15.97 0.75
N PHE A 134 -8.46 -15.52 -0.24
CA PHE A 134 -7.48 -14.45 -0.04
C PHE A 134 -8.17 -13.15 0.40
N ILE A 135 -9.25 -12.74 -0.29
CA ILE A 135 -10.04 -11.54 0.05
C ILE A 135 -10.67 -11.70 1.45
N ILE A 136 -11.30 -12.85 1.72
CA ILE A 136 -11.92 -13.12 3.01
C ILE A 136 -10.89 -13.05 4.14
N ARG A 137 -9.68 -13.59 3.93
CA ARG A 137 -8.58 -13.45 4.89
C ARG A 137 -8.22 -12.00 5.13
N GLN A 138 -8.16 -11.15 4.10
CA GLN A 138 -7.91 -9.71 4.28
C GLN A 138 -9.01 -9.03 5.10
N LEU A 139 -10.28 -9.25 4.75
CA LEU A 139 -11.44 -8.63 5.44
C LEU A 139 -11.56 -9.07 6.91
N ARG A 140 -11.08 -10.25 7.24
CA ARG A 140 -11.08 -10.78 8.62
C ARG A 140 -9.88 -10.35 9.44
N LYS A 141 -8.92 -9.62 8.87
CA LYS A 141 -7.79 -9.10 9.64
C LYS A 141 -8.31 -8.13 10.69
N GLN A 142 -8.00 -8.44 11.94
CA GLN A 142 -8.33 -7.62 13.10
C GLN A 142 -7.10 -7.51 13.97
N LEU A 143 -6.92 -6.34 14.57
CA LEU A 143 -5.81 -6.07 15.48
C LEU A 143 -6.31 -6.19 16.91
N HIS A 144 -6.18 -7.38 17.49
CA HIS A 144 -6.72 -7.66 18.83
C HIS A 144 -5.76 -7.35 19.98
N ARG A 145 -4.49 -7.07 19.68
CA ARG A 145 -3.43 -6.91 20.69
C ARG A 145 -2.45 -5.82 20.29
N MET A 146 -1.91 -5.13 21.30
CA MET A 146 -0.82 -4.20 21.08
C MET A 146 0.39 -4.93 20.48
N VAL A 147 0.91 -4.40 19.37
CA VAL A 147 2.14 -4.88 18.73
C VAL A 147 3.36 -4.33 19.45
N GLU A 148 4.42 -5.13 19.54
CA GLU A 148 5.70 -4.64 20.02
C GLU A 148 6.27 -3.60 19.04
N LYS A 149 6.97 -2.60 19.57
CA LYS A 149 7.69 -1.59 18.76
C LYS A 149 8.99 -2.17 18.17
N LYS A 150 8.89 -3.32 17.53
CA LYS A 150 9.98 -3.98 16.81
C LYS A 150 9.80 -3.77 15.32
N SER A 151 10.90 -3.46 14.65
CA SER A 151 10.94 -3.26 13.21
C SER A 151 11.97 -4.18 12.58
N PHE A 152 11.80 -4.42 11.29
CA PHE A 152 12.82 -4.99 10.43
C PHE A 152 12.97 -4.09 9.22
N GLY A 153 14.20 -3.85 8.80
CA GLY A 153 14.53 -3.08 7.62
C GLY A 153 15.65 -3.76 6.85
N ILE A 154 15.60 -3.69 5.52
CA ILE A 154 16.71 -4.06 4.65
C ILE A 154 16.85 -3.08 3.49
N SER A 155 18.08 -2.65 3.25
CA SER A 155 18.47 -1.76 2.15
C SER A 155 19.40 -2.47 1.17
N THR A 156 19.57 -1.94 -0.04
CA THR A 156 20.81 -2.17 -0.80
C THR A 156 22.01 -1.63 -0.01
N ARG A 157 23.24 -2.05 -0.31
CA ARG A 157 24.42 -1.47 0.36
C ARG A 157 24.64 -0.02 -0.05
N VAL A 158 24.39 0.30 -1.31
CA VAL A 158 24.67 1.63 -1.88
C VAL A 158 23.69 2.70 -1.40
N TRP A 159 22.47 2.32 -0.98
CA TRP A 159 21.46 3.25 -0.43
C TRP A 159 21.38 3.24 1.10
N LYS A 160 22.36 2.60 1.77
CA LYS A 160 22.32 2.37 3.22
C LYS A 160 22.02 3.63 4.02
N LYS A 161 22.69 4.74 3.71
CA LYS A 161 22.55 5.98 4.50
C LYS A 161 21.20 6.68 4.25
N ALA A 162 20.69 6.68 3.01
CA ALA A 162 19.33 7.13 2.71
C ALA A 162 18.29 6.28 3.48
N SER A 163 18.42 4.96 3.43
CA SER A 163 17.58 4.05 4.20
C SER A 163 17.68 4.22 5.72
N GLU A 164 18.84 4.61 6.27
CA GLU A 164 19.00 4.95 7.70
C GLU A 164 18.20 6.21 8.09
N GLU A 165 17.99 7.16 7.17
CA GLU A 165 17.13 8.34 7.35
C GLU A 165 15.67 7.98 7.51
N VAL A 166 15.18 7.02 6.72
CA VAL A 166 13.82 6.50 6.87
C VAL A 166 13.72 5.63 8.13
N TYR A 167 14.61 4.65 8.27
CA TYR A 167 14.49 3.58 9.27
C TYR A 167 14.61 4.05 10.72
N ARG A 168 15.37 5.12 11.02
CA ARG A 168 15.50 5.67 12.38
C ARG A 168 14.16 6.06 13.03
N HIS A 169 13.13 6.29 12.23
CA HIS A 169 11.79 6.65 12.70
C HIS A 169 11.05 5.46 13.31
N ILE A 170 11.37 4.24 12.89
CA ILE A 170 10.69 3.00 13.29
C ILE A 170 11.60 2.02 14.02
N GLY A 171 12.93 2.16 13.93
CA GLY A 171 13.89 1.24 14.54
C GLY A 171 15.20 1.94 14.93
N LYS A 172 16.19 1.14 15.34
CA LYS A 172 17.56 1.63 15.57
C LYS A 172 18.36 1.41 14.29
N ILE A 173 19.07 2.42 13.79
CA ILE A 173 19.82 2.34 12.52
C ILE A 173 20.75 1.11 12.44
N LYS A 174 21.40 0.72 13.55
CA LYS A 174 22.27 -0.47 13.61
C LYS A 174 21.56 -1.81 13.35
N ASP A 175 20.23 -1.84 13.46
CA ASP A 175 19.43 -3.03 13.21
C ASP A 175 19.04 -3.14 11.72
N LEU A 176 19.23 -2.09 10.92
CA LEU A 176 18.99 -2.08 9.48
C LEU A 176 19.96 -3.07 8.80
N LYS A 177 19.40 -4.01 8.03
CA LYS A 177 20.20 -4.94 7.23
C LYS A 177 20.57 -4.32 5.89
N THR A 178 21.64 -4.83 5.29
CA THR A 178 22.00 -4.49 3.92
C THR A 178 22.16 -5.75 3.08
N SER A 179 21.82 -5.64 1.80
CA SER A 179 22.12 -6.63 0.79
C SER A 179 23.06 -6.03 -0.25
N PRO A 180 24.33 -6.50 -0.34
CA PRO A 180 24.99 -7.52 0.50
C PRO A 180 25.36 -7.02 1.93
N PRO A 181 25.60 -7.91 2.92
CA PRO A 181 25.85 -9.35 2.75
C PRO A 181 24.60 -10.23 2.81
N VAL A 182 23.44 -9.70 3.25
CA VAL A 182 22.21 -10.51 3.30
C VAL A 182 21.79 -10.87 1.89
N LYS A 183 21.51 -12.14 1.65
CA LYS A 183 21.00 -12.71 0.41
C LYS A 183 19.79 -13.60 0.72
N SER A 184 18.99 -13.93 -0.27
CA SER A 184 17.77 -14.73 -0.11
C SER A 184 18.02 -16.14 0.45
N ASP A 185 19.16 -16.75 0.19
CA ASP A 185 19.60 -18.03 0.78
C ASP A 185 19.95 -17.91 2.28
N SER A 186 20.60 -16.82 2.67
CA SER A 186 21.00 -16.50 4.05
C SER A 186 19.94 -15.73 4.86
N PHE A 187 18.80 -15.38 4.24
CA PHE A 187 17.76 -14.57 4.84
C PHE A 187 17.06 -15.33 5.97
N LYS A 188 17.12 -14.81 7.19
CA LYS A 188 16.49 -15.47 8.35
C LYS A 188 15.03 -15.04 8.46
N LYS A 189 14.09 -15.95 8.14
CA LYS A 189 12.62 -15.70 8.19
C LYS A 189 12.13 -15.13 9.53
N ILE A 190 12.77 -15.51 10.64
CA ILE A 190 12.53 -14.97 12.00
C ILE A 190 12.64 -13.44 12.09
N TRP A 191 13.35 -12.79 11.16
CA TRP A 191 13.45 -11.34 11.11
C TRP A 191 12.10 -10.67 10.82
N LEU A 192 11.19 -11.34 10.11
CA LEU A 192 9.87 -10.79 9.75
C LEU A 192 8.79 -11.03 10.81
N ARG A 193 9.07 -11.91 11.79
CA ARG A 193 8.12 -12.29 12.84
C ARG A 193 8.00 -11.21 13.92
N ASN A 194 6.79 -11.00 14.42
CA ASN A 194 6.47 -10.11 15.54
C ASN A 194 6.99 -8.66 15.36
N ARG A 195 6.90 -8.14 14.13
CA ARG A 195 7.20 -6.74 13.78
C ARG A 195 5.93 -5.91 13.70
N ALA A 196 6.07 -4.62 14.03
CA ALA A 196 5.09 -3.58 13.71
C ALA A 196 5.36 -3.02 12.31
N PHE A 197 6.63 -2.87 11.95
CA PHE A 197 7.06 -2.28 10.67
C PHE A 197 8.03 -3.20 9.94
N LEU A 198 7.80 -3.37 8.65
CA LEU A 198 8.70 -4.03 7.71
C LEU A 198 9.07 -3.04 6.62
N TYR A 199 10.35 -2.74 6.48
CA TYR A 199 10.88 -1.75 5.56
C TYR A 199 11.83 -2.40 4.55
N PHE A 200 11.64 -2.11 3.28
CA PHE A 200 12.47 -2.62 2.20
C PHE A 200 12.82 -1.48 1.24
N ASN A 201 14.10 -1.22 1.06
CA ASN A 201 14.61 -0.31 0.03
C ASN A 201 15.61 -1.10 -0.83
N LEU A 202 15.07 -1.73 -1.88
CA LEU A 202 15.75 -2.74 -2.68
C LEU A 202 15.37 -2.55 -4.15
N HIS A 203 16.20 -3.05 -5.05
CA HIS A 203 15.83 -3.11 -6.46
C HIS A 203 14.66 -4.07 -6.66
N GLY A 204 13.73 -3.71 -7.53
CA GLY A 204 12.61 -4.56 -7.93
C GLY A 204 12.41 -4.53 -9.45
N SER A 205 11.57 -5.41 -9.96
CA SER A 205 11.32 -5.57 -11.39
C SER A 205 9.88 -6.01 -11.63
N LYS A 206 9.29 -5.57 -12.74
CA LYS A 206 7.98 -6.06 -13.20
C LYS A 206 8.05 -7.50 -13.70
N ASP A 207 9.20 -7.94 -14.22
CA ASP A 207 9.40 -9.24 -14.85
C ASP A 207 9.90 -10.33 -13.88
N SER A 208 10.50 -9.92 -12.75
CA SER A 208 10.96 -10.84 -11.71
C SER A 208 10.04 -10.86 -10.50
N SER A 209 10.08 -11.97 -9.76
CA SER A 209 9.41 -12.13 -8.46
C SER A 209 10.28 -11.71 -7.27
N ASN A 210 11.54 -11.36 -7.54
CA ASN A 210 12.55 -11.12 -6.51
C ASN A 210 12.81 -9.63 -6.28
N TRP A 211 13.31 -9.32 -5.09
CA TRP A 211 13.97 -8.05 -4.79
C TRP A 211 15.47 -8.25 -4.61
N TYR A 212 16.24 -7.29 -5.09
CA TYR A 212 17.68 -7.39 -5.24
C TYR A 212 18.40 -6.34 -4.40
N GLY A 213 19.49 -6.76 -3.78
CA GLY A 213 20.46 -5.85 -3.19
C GLY A 213 21.32 -5.21 -4.27
N GLN A 214 22.24 -4.36 -3.84
CA GLN A 214 23.30 -3.87 -4.71
C GLN A 214 24.56 -3.60 -3.88
N GLY A 215 25.69 -4.10 -4.35
CA GLY A 215 27.02 -3.74 -3.86
C GLY A 215 27.97 -3.65 -5.04
N ASN A 216 28.51 -2.47 -5.30
CA ASN A 216 29.22 -2.14 -6.54
C ASN A 216 28.33 -2.48 -7.75
N LEU A 217 28.85 -3.24 -8.73
CA LEU A 217 28.13 -3.68 -9.92
C LEU A 217 27.37 -5.01 -9.74
N ARG A 218 27.22 -5.52 -8.51
CA ARG A 218 26.57 -6.82 -8.24
C ARG A 218 25.19 -6.64 -7.62
N TYR A 219 24.21 -7.38 -8.14
CA TYR A 219 22.81 -7.32 -7.74
C TYR A 219 22.32 -8.67 -7.18
N PRO A 220 22.73 -9.09 -5.96
CA PRO A 220 22.31 -10.36 -5.41
C PRO A 220 20.80 -10.36 -5.10
N ILE A 221 20.14 -11.51 -5.21
CA ILE A 221 18.78 -11.67 -4.71
C ILE A 221 18.79 -11.46 -3.18
N ALA A 222 18.13 -10.42 -2.70
CA ALA A 222 18.02 -10.08 -1.28
C ALA A 222 16.80 -10.77 -0.64
N LEU A 223 15.68 -10.78 -1.34
CA LEU A 223 14.42 -11.35 -0.90
C LEU A 223 13.70 -12.00 -2.09
N SER A 224 13.17 -13.20 -1.88
CA SER A 224 12.24 -13.85 -2.80
C SER A 224 10.95 -14.25 -2.06
N PRO A 225 9.86 -14.60 -2.76
CA PRO A 225 8.61 -14.98 -2.11
C PRO A 225 8.75 -16.13 -1.10
N ARG A 226 9.75 -17.00 -1.26
CA ARG A 226 10.04 -18.12 -0.32
C ARG A 226 10.53 -17.67 1.06
N ASN A 227 11.06 -16.44 1.16
CA ASN A 227 11.55 -15.88 2.42
C ASN A 227 10.44 -15.26 3.27
N ILE A 228 9.29 -14.97 2.67
CA ILE A 228 8.17 -14.29 3.31
C ILE A 228 7.28 -15.36 3.96
N GLU A 229 7.39 -15.51 5.28
CA GLU A 229 6.63 -16.47 6.06
C GLU A 229 6.51 -16.01 7.52
N ASP A 230 5.35 -16.23 8.13
CA ASP A 230 5.03 -15.84 9.52
C ASP A 230 5.31 -14.36 9.78
N CYS A 231 5.02 -13.52 8.79
CA CYS A 231 5.32 -12.10 8.84
C CYS A 231 4.23 -11.35 9.60
N SER A 232 4.59 -10.25 10.26
CA SER A 232 3.61 -9.34 10.87
C SER A 232 3.95 -7.87 10.69
N GLY A 233 2.92 -7.02 10.76
CA GLY A 233 3.06 -5.57 10.76
C GLY A 233 2.53 -4.92 9.49
N VAL A 234 3.00 -3.70 9.25
CA VAL A 234 2.76 -2.95 8.01
C VAL A 234 4.04 -2.94 7.19
N VAL A 235 3.92 -3.20 5.89
CA VAL A 235 5.05 -3.22 4.96
C VAL A 235 5.08 -1.91 4.19
N ALA A 236 6.26 -1.31 4.07
CA ALA A 236 6.53 -0.31 3.04
C ALA A 236 7.77 -0.72 2.23
N ALA A 237 7.62 -0.69 0.90
CA ALA A 237 8.64 -1.09 -0.04
C ALA A 237 8.97 0.06 -1.01
N GLU A 238 10.17 0.62 -0.85
CA GLU A 238 10.84 1.52 -1.79
C GLU A 238 11.56 0.66 -2.84
N CYS A 239 10.78 -0.11 -3.60
CA CYS A 239 11.28 -0.95 -4.67
C CYS A 239 10.55 -0.61 -5.97
N CYS A 240 11.27 -0.51 -7.10
CA CYS A 240 10.64 -0.46 -8.41
C CYS A 240 9.66 -1.63 -8.56
N TYR A 241 8.43 -1.34 -8.98
CA TYR A 241 7.36 -2.35 -9.12
C TYR A 241 7.05 -3.14 -7.83
N GLY A 242 7.42 -2.63 -6.65
CA GLY A 242 7.22 -3.29 -5.36
C GLY A 242 5.75 -3.65 -5.06
N ALA A 243 4.81 -2.89 -5.60
CA ALA A 243 3.37 -3.09 -5.53
C ALA A 243 2.74 -3.48 -6.89
N TYR A 244 3.53 -3.87 -7.89
CA TYR A 244 3.00 -4.31 -9.19
C TYR A 244 2.35 -5.70 -9.07
N ILE A 245 1.07 -5.81 -9.45
CA ILE A 245 0.25 -7.02 -9.29
C ILE A 245 -0.42 -7.51 -10.59
N ILE A 246 -0.17 -6.84 -11.73
CA ILE A 246 -0.84 -7.16 -12.99
C ILE A 246 -0.43 -8.55 -13.46
N LYS A 247 -1.41 -9.44 -13.63
CA LYS A 247 -1.21 -10.86 -13.99
C LYS A 247 -0.27 -11.60 -13.04
N LYS A 248 -0.15 -11.16 -11.78
CA LYS A 248 0.66 -11.80 -10.74
C LYS A 248 -0.20 -12.44 -9.67
N SER A 249 0.42 -13.31 -8.89
CA SER A 249 -0.12 -13.96 -7.69
C SER A 249 0.86 -13.84 -6.51
N HIS A 250 0.46 -14.35 -5.35
CA HIS A 250 1.34 -14.47 -4.18
C HIS A 250 2.57 -15.39 -4.40
N LYS A 251 2.64 -16.13 -5.51
CA LYS A 251 3.82 -16.95 -5.86
C LYS A 251 4.94 -16.12 -6.50
N ASP A 252 4.59 -15.02 -7.14
CA ASP A 252 5.46 -14.25 -8.03
C ASP A 252 5.41 -12.72 -7.81
N ALA A 253 4.62 -12.24 -6.84
CA ALA A 253 4.65 -10.85 -6.36
C ALA A 253 4.89 -10.79 -4.84
N PRO A 254 6.01 -10.20 -4.37
CA PRO A 254 6.25 -9.99 -2.94
C PRO A 254 5.10 -9.27 -2.22
N ALA A 255 4.47 -8.27 -2.83
CA ALA A 255 3.31 -7.59 -2.25
C ALA A 255 2.15 -8.54 -1.93
N LEU A 256 1.75 -9.38 -2.90
CA LEU A 256 0.68 -10.36 -2.71
C LEU A 256 1.10 -11.46 -1.73
N LYS A 257 2.37 -11.84 -1.74
CA LYS A 257 2.92 -12.82 -0.78
C LYS A 257 2.87 -12.29 0.65
N PHE A 258 3.28 -11.05 0.90
CA PHE A 258 3.12 -10.40 2.21
C PHE A 258 1.65 -10.31 2.63
N LEU A 259 0.76 -9.87 1.74
CA LEU A 259 -0.67 -9.79 2.05
C LEU A 259 -1.29 -11.16 2.36
N ASN A 260 -0.75 -12.25 1.80
CA ASN A 260 -1.20 -13.60 2.11
C ASN A 260 -0.92 -14.01 3.57
N GLU A 261 0.04 -13.36 4.24
CA GLU A 261 0.35 -13.58 5.64
C GLU A 261 -0.75 -13.00 6.56
N ARG A 262 -1.14 -13.78 7.58
CA ARG A 262 -2.28 -13.47 8.45
C ARG A 262 -2.12 -12.16 9.23
N LYS A 263 -0.90 -11.81 9.60
CA LYS A 263 -0.58 -10.67 10.47
C LYS A 263 0.04 -9.48 9.73
N ILE A 264 0.01 -9.49 8.39
CA ILE A 264 0.36 -8.30 7.59
C ILE A 264 -0.90 -7.47 7.41
N TYR A 265 -0.91 -6.23 7.89
CA TYR A 265 -2.13 -5.41 7.97
C TYR A 265 -2.25 -4.41 6.81
N GLY A 266 -1.14 -4.10 6.16
CA GLY A 266 -1.11 -3.27 4.96
C GLY A 266 0.23 -3.37 4.25
N PHE A 267 0.22 -3.02 2.97
CA PHE A 267 1.40 -2.97 2.11
C PHE A 267 1.37 -1.67 1.31
N CYS A 268 2.42 -0.85 1.44
CA CYS A 268 2.63 0.37 0.68
C CYS A 268 3.81 0.16 -0.27
N GLY A 269 3.67 0.53 -1.54
CA GLY A 269 4.77 0.45 -2.50
C GLY A 269 4.40 1.01 -3.87
N SER A 270 5.39 1.10 -4.75
CA SER A 270 5.25 1.63 -6.11
C SER A 270 4.74 0.59 -7.10
N THR A 271 3.86 0.99 -8.02
CA THR A 271 3.44 0.17 -9.16
C THR A 271 4.40 0.25 -10.36
N THR A 272 5.32 1.22 -10.37
CA THR A 272 6.27 1.52 -11.47
C THR A 272 7.69 1.73 -10.94
N ILE A 273 8.64 2.18 -11.77
CA ILE A 273 9.99 2.58 -11.35
C ILE A 273 9.89 3.64 -10.24
N ALA A 274 10.56 3.39 -9.12
CA ALA A 274 10.56 4.27 -7.95
C ALA A 274 11.91 4.95 -7.79
N TYR A 275 11.88 6.27 -7.72
CA TYR A 275 13.05 7.10 -7.45
C TYR A 275 13.20 7.37 -5.95
N GLY A 276 14.44 7.63 -5.58
CA GLY A 276 14.86 8.00 -4.23
C GLY A 276 16.36 8.29 -4.23
N PRO A 277 16.85 9.11 -3.31
CA PRO A 277 18.25 9.51 -3.29
C PRO A 277 19.13 8.39 -2.72
N ALA A 278 20.39 8.34 -3.13
CA ALA A 278 21.35 7.37 -2.55
C ALA A 278 21.82 7.77 -1.13
N GLU A 279 21.70 9.05 -0.80
CA GLU A 279 22.17 9.67 0.43
C GLU A 279 21.11 10.66 0.96
N PRO A 280 21.03 10.93 2.27
CA PRO A 280 20.13 11.96 2.80
C PRO A 280 20.43 13.36 2.21
N PRO A 281 19.44 14.27 2.16
CA PRO A 281 18.10 14.17 2.77
C PRO A 281 17.11 13.32 1.97
N SER A 282 16.11 12.73 2.63
CA SER A 282 15.03 11.98 1.96
C SER A 282 14.23 12.87 1.00
N SER A 283 13.97 12.34 -0.19
CA SER A 283 13.08 12.84 -1.23
C SER A 283 12.33 11.65 -1.88
N GLU A 284 11.42 11.91 -2.83
CA GLU A 284 10.63 10.88 -3.55
C GLU A 284 10.09 9.74 -2.65
N ALA A 285 10.42 8.48 -2.96
CA ALA A 285 9.95 7.29 -2.25
C ALA A 285 10.35 7.30 -0.76
N ASP A 286 11.59 7.67 -0.46
CA ASP A 286 12.13 7.73 0.91
C ASP A 286 11.31 8.69 1.78
N LEU A 287 11.01 9.88 1.25
CA LEU A 287 10.27 10.88 2.00
C LEU A 287 8.80 10.46 2.23
N LEU A 288 8.16 9.92 1.20
CA LEU A 288 6.79 9.42 1.30
C LEU A 288 6.68 8.28 2.35
N VAL A 289 7.57 7.29 2.29
CA VAL A 289 7.57 6.15 3.20
C VAL A 289 7.96 6.57 4.63
N LYS A 290 8.89 7.52 4.79
CA LYS A 290 9.20 8.15 6.08
C LYS A 290 7.95 8.75 6.71
N TYR A 291 7.18 9.58 5.98
CA TYR A 291 5.95 10.15 6.50
C TYR A 291 4.90 9.09 6.80
N PHE A 292 4.72 8.09 5.92
CA PHE A 292 3.78 7.00 6.13
C PHE A 292 4.06 6.29 7.46
N PHE A 293 5.31 5.88 7.70
CA PHE A 293 5.67 5.23 8.95
C PHE A 293 5.54 6.14 10.18
N GLN A 294 5.86 7.43 10.06
CA GLN A 294 5.66 8.39 11.15
C GLN A 294 4.19 8.46 11.57
N TYR A 295 3.26 8.56 10.62
CA TYR A 295 1.83 8.61 10.93
C TYR A 295 1.27 7.29 11.47
N VAL A 296 1.69 6.15 10.91
CA VAL A 296 1.29 4.83 11.45
C VAL A 296 1.76 4.70 12.91
N LYS A 297 2.98 5.17 13.21
CA LYS A 297 3.54 5.18 14.57
C LYS A 297 2.80 6.13 15.53
N GLN A 298 2.23 7.21 15.01
CA GLN A 298 1.39 8.15 15.77
C GLN A 298 -0.02 7.59 16.06
N GLY A 299 -0.37 6.42 15.50
CA GLY A 299 -1.63 5.73 15.78
C GLY A 299 -2.78 6.12 14.85
N LEU A 300 -2.50 6.80 13.74
CA LEU A 300 -3.47 7.00 12.66
C LEU A 300 -3.86 5.64 12.06
N THR A 301 -5.01 5.57 11.38
CA THR A 301 -5.29 4.39 10.56
C THR A 301 -4.24 4.25 9.47
N ILE A 302 -4.02 3.04 8.96
CA ILE A 302 -3.10 2.80 7.84
C ILE A 302 -3.48 3.67 6.64
N GLY A 303 -4.78 3.80 6.37
CA GLY A 303 -5.29 4.63 5.29
C GLY A 303 -5.04 6.13 5.46
N GLU A 304 -5.37 6.69 6.63
CA GLU A 304 -5.07 8.10 6.95
C GLU A 304 -3.58 8.38 6.90
N SER A 305 -2.77 7.44 7.42
CA SER A 305 -1.31 7.56 7.41
C SER A 305 -0.76 7.68 5.99
N PHE A 306 -1.31 6.90 5.06
CA PHE A 306 -0.89 6.94 3.66
C PHE A 306 -1.35 8.22 2.96
N LYS A 307 -2.62 8.62 3.15
CA LYS A 307 -3.14 9.88 2.59
C LYS A 307 -2.34 11.09 3.09
N ASN A 308 -2.13 11.18 4.40
CA ASN A 308 -1.40 12.29 5.00
C ASN A 308 0.08 12.29 4.60
N ALA A 309 0.69 11.11 4.39
CA ALA A 309 2.04 11.02 3.84
C ALA A 309 2.15 11.64 2.45
N LYS A 310 1.19 11.37 1.55
CA LYS A 310 1.14 12.02 0.23
C LYS A 310 0.96 13.53 0.33
N LEU A 311 0.04 13.98 1.20
CA LEU A 311 -0.21 15.42 1.41
C LEU A 311 1.05 16.16 1.92
N ASP A 312 1.71 15.62 2.93
CA ASP A 312 2.88 16.27 3.52
C ASP A 312 4.14 16.12 2.66
N PHE A 313 4.24 15.05 1.86
CA PHE A 313 5.21 14.92 0.77
C PHE A 313 5.05 16.08 -0.22
N ALA A 314 3.86 16.25 -0.81
CA ALA A 314 3.60 17.30 -1.79
C ALA A 314 3.84 18.70 -1.22
N ARG A 315 3.39 18.96 0.02
CA ARG A 315 3.66 20.23 0.71
C ARG A 315 5.16 20.48 0.93
N LYS A 316 5.93 19.42 1.21
CA LYS A 316 7.38 19.55 1.41
C LYS A 316 8.10 19.83 0.10
N ALA A 317 7.72 19.16 -0.98
CA ALA A 317 8.23 19.40 -2.34
C ALA A 317 7.92 20.83 -2.81
N LEU A 318 6.65 21.25 -2.74
CA LEU A 318 6.22 22.61 -3.10
C LEU A 318 6.95 23.70 -2.33
N ARG A 319 7.20 23.51 -1.01
CA ARG A 319 7.97 24.48 -0.22
C ARG A 319 9.45 24.55 -0.59
N ARG A 320 10.02 23.48 -1.15
CA ARG A 320 11.44 23.41 -1.51
C ARG A 320 11.70 23.98 -2.89
N HIS A 321 10.84 23.66 -3.86
CA HIS A 321 11.06 23.95 -5.28
C HIS A 321 10.06 24.95 -5.87
N GLY A 322 8.95 25.24 -5.19
CA GLY A 322 7.86 26.07 -5.70
C GLY A 322 6.87 25.33 -6.62
N PHE A 323 7.22 24.11 -7.04
CA PHE A 323 6.41 23.22 -7.87
C PHE A 323 6.67 21.75 -7.48
N LEU A 324 5.92 20.82 -8.07
CA LEU A 324 6.17 19.37 -8.01
C LEU A 324 6.89 18.98 -9.31
N ASP A 325 8.13 18.51 -9.23
CA ASP A 325 8.85 18.02 -10.40
C ASP A 325 8.29 16.68 -10.89
N ASP A 326 8.84 16.15 -11.99
CA ASP A 326 8.34 14.93 -12.61
C ASP A 326 8.46 13.72 -11.66
N ASP A 327 9.55 13.63 -10.89
CA ASP A 327 9.79 12.57 -9.92
C ASP A 327 8.82 12.65 -8.73
N ASP A 328 8.52 13.86 -8.25
CA ASP A 328 7.52 14.14 -7.23
C ASP A 328 6.12 13.71 -7.70
N GLN A 329 5.74 14.14 -8.91
CA GLN A 329 4.45 13.80 -9.52
C GLN A 329 4.32 12.29 -9.71
N LYS A 330 5.34 11.64 -10.27
CA LYS A 330 5.36 10.18 -10.45
C LYS A 330 5.20 9.47 -9.11
N THR A 331 5.94 9.90 -8.09
CA THR A 331 5.89 9.32 -6.72
C THR A 331 4.48 9.37 -6.14
N LEU A 332 3.79 10.52 -6.25
CA LEU A 332 2.41 10.68 -5.79
C LEU A 332 1.44 9.76 -6.54
N LEU A 333 1.63 9.56 -7.84
CA LEU A 333 0.74 8.74 -8.66
C LEU A 333 0.96 7.24 -8.47
N GLN A 334 2.21 6.78 -8.38
CA GLN A 334 2.55 5.36 -8.46
C GLN A 334 2.47 4.59 -7.14
N PHE A 335 2.62 5.28 -6.01
CA PHE A 335 2.49 4.61 -4.72
C PHE A 335 1.03 4.31 -4.42
N VAL A 336 0.77 3.06 -4.05
CA VAL A 336 -0.56 2.55 -3.70
C VAL A 336 -0.53 1.86 -2.33
N LEU A 337 -1.70 1.83 -1.69
CA LEU A 337 -1.90 1.13 -0.43
C LEU A 337 -2.77 -0.11 -0.65
N TYR A 338 -2.24 -1.28 -0.28
CA TYR A 338 -3.00 -2.51 -0.22
C TYR A 338 -3.34 -2.91 1.22
N GLY A 339 -4.55 -3.44 1.43
CA GLY A 339 -5.07 -3.90 2.73
C GLY A 339 -6.28 -3.12 3.23
N ASP A 340 -6.67 -3.37 4.48
CA ASP A 340 -7.78 -2.67 5.14
C ASP A 340 -7.30 -1.29 5.64
N PRO A 341 -7.82 -0.17 5.09
CA PRO A 341 -7.36 1.16 5.44
C PRO A 341 -7.78 1.60 6.84
N THR A 342 -8.75 0.92 7.48
CA THR A 342 -9.30 1.32 8.78
C THR A 342 -8.50 0.80 9.98
N LEU A 343 -7.58 -0.14 9.75
CA LEU A 343 -6.77 -0.72 10.82
C LEU A 343 -5.81 0.33 11.42
N ARG A 344 -5.61 0.26 12.74
CA ARG A 344 -4.63 1.06 13.48
C ARG A 344 -3.62 0.13 14.13
N LEU A 345 -2.33 0.45 14.05
CA LEU A 345 -1.31 -0.26 14.83
C LEU A 345 -1.24 0.33 16.24
N HIS A 346 -1.74 -0.41 17.24
CA HIS A 346 -1.56 -0.02 18.63
C HIS A 346 -0.18 -0.47 19.13
N ILE A 347 0.80 0.41 19.04
CA ILE A 347 2.18 0.12 19.41
C ILE A 347 2.36 0.31 20.92
N LYS A 348 2.89 -0.70 21.62
CA LYS A 348 3.22 -0.58 23.05
C LYS A 348 4.23 0.57 23.26
N THR A 349 3.83 1.65 23.90
CA THR A 349 4.74 2.67 24.42
C THR A 349 5.31 2.16 25.75
N LYS A 350 6.63 2.25 25.96
CA LYS A 350 7.19 2.03 27.30
C LYS A 350 6.58 3.09 28.21
N ARG A 351 5.83 2.69 29.26
CA ARG A 351 5.48 3.59 30.36
C ARG A 351 6.78 4.26 30.82
N ARG A 352 6.89 5.58 30.70
CA ARG A 352 7.88 6.33 31.48
C ARG A 352 7.52 6.03 32.93
N LYS A 353 8.37 5.31 33.66
CA LYS A 353 8.31 5.36 35.13
C LYS A 353 8.51 6.82 35.47
N SER A 354 7.47 7.48 35.98
CA SER A 354 7.64 8.71 36.75
C SER A 354 8.70 8.38 37.78
N LYS A 355 9.84 9.09 37.72
CA LYS A 355 10.74 9.14 38.86
C LYS A 355 9.93 9.87 39.93
N VAL A 356 9.46 9.12 40.92
CA VAL A 356 9.03 9.68 42.22
C VAL A 356 10.28 10.02 42.98
#